data_AF-A0A947DHR3-F1
#
_entry.id   AF-A0A947DHR3-F1
#
_cell.length_a   1.000
_cell.length_b   1.000
_cell.length_c   1.000
_cell.angle_alpha   90.00
_cell.angle_beta   90.00
_cell.angle_gamma   90.00
#
_symmetry.space_group_name_H-M   'P 1'
#
loop_
_entity.id
_entity.type
_entity.pdbx_description
1 polymer ?
#
loop_
_entity_poly.entity_id
_entity_poly.type
_entity_poly.pdbx_seq_one_letter_code
_entity_poly.pdbx_strand_id
1 'polypeptide(L)'
;MNLYDQYSVRAVDQSDATKLLGFKALDSGIWFPFGQNYGQLRHDIVTDPKYVSPKLERAAPIAWSPTGNIRDCYVVTEGWCDAFIGTQRGNTNVAAVAGVSHIVSTLPANGGQIALFDADGMTNAAVMQQLIKAGKHLKGKIQLIPLEFGPKAGCEEFFNAGNTAEDFQTLLKDAVSPRVFLERWLTFLLEWGQELPKNIASLDKLYQKIFELAYLCDRNGKTLSAKIERFVQLHSKKWIGRALTLPQIRSFKANAEKPYREQEAKTQLEKRKEAAKDSISRGSWAVKHCLNDAVIISPAGQATMAPSGAIAGLMEVCWGNELKYRLDCNSFYAYGRTIPGKWERVSNREVKELIQRELDAAGAEGSYGLTSVESSATLLAQRVSMREWPTEHNLVPFKNGVLRLSDHTLLPHRPEYGFTWQLPYEYLPGVTCDPILEWLHGVNCAIDVEVVQLYP
;
A
#
# COMPACT_ATOMS: atom_id res chain seq x y z
N MET A 1 -18.98 -41.77 -19.03
CA MET A 1 -19.49 -40.97 -17.89
C MET A 1 -19.76 -39.57 -18.42
N ASN A 2 -20.97 -39.02 -18.23
CA ASN A 2 -21.34 -37.75 -18.84
C ASN A 2 -20.61 -36.61 -18.13
N LEU A 3 -19.95 -35.70 -18.86
CA LEU A 3 -19.17 -34.58 -18.29
C LEU A 3 -19.96 -33.73 -17.29
N TYR A 4 -21.29 -33.70 -17.49
CA TYR A 4 -22.27 -32.99 -16.69
C TYR A 4 -22.25 -33.40 -15.20
N ASP A 5 -22.09 -34.69 -14.92
CA ASP A 5 -22.26 -35.20 -13.55
C ASP A 5 -20.98 -35.08 -12.72
N GLN A 6 -19.81 -35.27 -13.34
CA GLN A 6 -18.54 -35.28 -12.61
C GLN A 6 -18.01 -33.88 -12.30
N TYR A 7 -18.20 -32.92 -13.20
CA TYR A 7 -17.64 -31.57 -13.08
C TYR A 7 -18.68 -30.46 -12.98
N SER A 8 -19.96 -30.82 -12.88
CA SER A 8 -21.08 -29.87 -12.75
C SER A 8 -21.20 -28.85 -13.91
N VAL A 9 -20.59 -29.15 -15.07
CA VAL A 9 -20.80 -28.38 -16.31
C VAL A 9 -22.23 -28.59 -16.74
N ARG A 10 -22.97 -27.53 -17.04
CA ARG A 10 -24.39 -27.66 -17.41
C ARG A 10 -24.88 -26.58 -18.34
N ALA A 11 -25.84 -26.93 -19.20
CA ALA A 11 -26.63 -25.94 -19.90
C ALA A 11 -27.44 -25.14 -18.87
N VAL A 12 -27.51 -23.82 -19.05
CA VAL A 12 -28.30 -22.92 -18.22
C VAL A 12 -29.15 -22.05 -19.13
N ASP A 13 -30.40 -21.83 -18.74
CA ASP A 13 -31.25 -20.85 -19.42
C ASP A 13 -30.81 -19.42 -19.09
N GLN A 14 -31.39 -18.43 -19.78
CA GLN A 14 -31.07 -17.02 -19.57
C GLN A 14 -31.35 -16.53 -18.14
N SER A 15 -32.37 -17.09 -17.47
CA SER A 15 -32.75 -16.70 -16.10
C SER A 15 -31.68 -17.17 -15.11
N ASP A 16 -31.26 -18.42 -15.22
CA ASP A 16 -30.22 -19.00 -14.38
C ASP A 16 -28.85 -18.41 -14.68
N ALA A 17 -28.53 -18.15 -15.95
CA ALA A 17 -27.35 -17.38 -16.33
C ALA A 17 -27.33 -16.00 -15.67
N THR A 18 -28.45 -15.29 -15.68
CA THR A 18 -28.58 -13.96 -15.03
C THR A 18 -28.33 -14.05 -13.52
N LYS A 19 -28.88 -15.07 -12.85
CA LYS A 19 -28.65 -15.31 -11.42
C LYS A 19 -27.18 -15.63 -11.14
N LEU A 20 -26.53 -16.47 -11.95
CA LEU A 20 -25.13 -16.85 -11.74
C LEU A 20 -24.19 -15.66 -11.94
N LEU A 21 -24.39 -14.89 -13.01
CA LEU A 21 -23.55 -13.74 -13.36
C LEU A 21 -23.75 -12.52 -12.44
N GLY A 22 -24.95 -12.37 -11.86
CA GLY A 22 -25.31 -11.18 -11.09
C GLY A 22 -25.63 -9.95 -11.96
N PHE A 23 -25.87 -10.16 -13.24
CA PHE A 23 -26.37 -9.16 -14.19
C PHE A 23 -27.16 -9.85 -15.30
N LYS A 24 -28.01 -9.10 -16.00
CA LYS A 24 -28.87 -9.63 -17.06
C LYS A 24 -28.03 -10.29 -18.14
N ALA A 25 -28.11 -11.61 -18.23
CA ALA A 25 -27.49 -12.39 -19.30
C ALA A 25 -28.20 -12.10 -20.62
N LEU A 26 -27.44 -12.03 -21.70
CA LEU A 26 -28.01 -11.80 -23.04
C LEU A 26 -28.78 -13.03 -23.55
N ASP A 27 -28.35 -14.23 -23.18
CA ASP A 27 -28.92 -15.49 -23.67
C ASP A 27 -28.61 -16.67 -22.72
N SER A 28 -29.09 -17.88 -23.06
CA SER A 28 -28.66 -19.17 -22.51
C SER A 28 -27.20 -19.49 -22.85
N GLY A 29 -26.69 -20.57 -22.27
CA GLY A 29 -25.34 -21.02 -22.55
C GLY A 29 -24.93 -22.25 -21.77
N ILE A 30 -23.65 -22.56 -21.85
CA ILE A 30 -23.01 -23.62 -21.07
C ILE A 30 -22.24 -22.97 -19.92
N TRP A 31 -22.59 -23.36 -18.69
CA TRP A 31 -21.91 -22.93 -17.48
C TRP A 31 -20.76 -23.87 -17.13
N PHE A 32 -19.57 -23.29 -16.99
CA PHE A 32 -18.35 -23.96 -16.56
C PHE A 32 -18.01 -23.52 -15.13
N PRO A 33 -18.28 -24.33 -14.10
CA PRO A 33 -18.03 -23.95 -12.72
C PRO A 33 -16.52 -24.04 -12.39
N PHE A 34 -16.01 -23.00 -11.75
CA PHE A 34 -14.66 -22.98 -11.16
C PHE A 34 -14.71 -23.24 -9.66
N GLY A 35 -15.85 -22.97 -9.03
CA GLY A 35 -16.18 -23.28 -7.64
C GLY A 35 -17.68 -23.15 -7.40
N GLN A 36 -18.11 -23.15 -6.12
CA GLN A 36 -19.54 -23.10 -5.80
C GLN A 36 -20.27 -21.86 -6.35
N ASN A 37 -19.60 -20.70 -6.34
CA ASN A 37 -20.22 -19.41 -6.67
C ASN A 37 -19.52 -18.66 -7.82
N TYR A 38 -18.54 -19.30 -8.48
CA TYR A 38 -17.77 -18.68 -9.55
C TYR A 38 -17.59 -19.64 -10.72
N GLY A 39 -17.60 -19.11 -11.94
CA GLY A 39 -17.45 -19.87 -13.16
C GLY A 39 -17.51 -18.97 -14.39
N GLN A 40 -17.48 -19.58 -15.56
CA GLN A 40 -17.61 -18.90 -16.84
C GLN A 40 -18.84 -19.41 -17.57
N LEU A 41 -19.67 -18.49 -18.06
CA LEU A 41 -20.74 -18.79 -19.00
C LEU A 41 -20.20 -18.63 -20.42
N ARG A 42 -20.32 -19.67 -21.24
CA ARG A 42 -20.20 -19.55 -22.70
C ARG A 42 -21.58 -19.38 -23.30
N HIS A 43 -21.80 -18.27 -23.99
CA HIS A 43 -23.08 -18.03 -24.66
C HIS A 43 -23.29 -19.00 -25.84
N ASP A 44 -24.54 -19.42 -26.05
CA ASP A 44 -24.93 -20.24 -27.21
C ASP A 44 -24.84 -19.42 -28.51
N ILE A 45 -25.32 -18.18 -28.47
CA ILE A 45 -25.11 -17.21 -29.54
C ILE A 45 -23.69 -16.65 -29.44
N VAL A 46 -22.99 -16.59 -30.58
CA VAL A 46 -21.66 -15.98 -30.69
C VAL A 46 -21.77 -14.48 -30.39
N THR A 47 -21.44 -14.11 -29.16
CA THR A 47 -21.32 -12.73 -28.70
C THR A 47 -19.85 -12.39 -28.41
N ASP A 48 -19.52 -11.10 -28.43
CA ASP A 48 -18.24 -10.60 -27.94
C ASP A 48 -18.49 -9.90 -26.58
N PRO A 49 -18.00 -10.43 -25.45
CA PRO A 49 -17.06 -11.56 -25.32
C PRO A 49 -17.71 -12.96 -25.34
N LYS A 50 -16.96 -13.96 -25.86
CA LYS A 50 -17.36 -15.38 -25.97
C LYS A 50 -17.66 -16.04 -24.62
N TYR A 51 -16.92 -15.63 -23.58
CA TYR A 51 -17.07 -16.12 -22.21
C TYR A 51 -17.29 -14.96 -21.27
N VAL A 52 -18.19 -15.15 -20.30
CA VAL A 52 -18.59 -14.13 -19.34
C VAL A 52 -18.49 -14.68 -17.92
N SER A 53 -17.87 -13.92 -17.03
CA SER A 53 -17.72 -14.28 -15.62
C SER A 53 -18.61 -13.39 -14.73
N PRO A 54 -18.98 -13.83 -13.51
CA PRO A 54 -19.68 -12.99 -12.54
C PRO A 54 -18.91 -11.69 -12.22
N LYS A 55 -19.65 -10.63 -11.86
CA LYS A 55 -19.04 -9.39 -11.35
C LYS A 55 -18.23 -9.66 -10.09
N LEU A 56 -17.17 -8.89 -9.87
CA LEU A 56 -16.32 -9.01 -8.68
C LEU A 56 -17.11 -8.85 -7.36
N GLU A 57 -18.13 -8.00 -7.36
CA GLU A 57 -19.07 -7.78 -6.24
C GLU A 57 -19.91 -9.03 -5.91
N ARG A 58 -20.14 -9.90 -6.91
CA ARG A 58 -20.93 -11.12 -6.80
C ARG A 58 -20.09 -12.28 -6.28
N ALA A 59 -18.90 -12.46 -6.86
CA ALA A 59 -18.00 -13.54 -6.52
C ALA A 59 -16.56 -13.18 -6.85
N ALA A 60 -15.66 -13.46 -5.91
CA ALA A 60 -14.23 -13.38 -6.16
C ALA A 60 -13.82 -14.46 -7.18
N PRO A 61 -12.87 -14.17 -8.09
CA PRO A 61 -12.30 -15.17 -8.97
C PRO A 61 -11.74 -16.36 -8.19
N ILE A 62 -11.95 -17.57 -8.70
CA ILE A 62 -11.42 -18.82 -8.15
C ILE A 62 -10.82 -19.61 -9.32
N ALA A 63 -9.75 -20.36 -9.06
CA ALA A 63 -9.17 -21.29 -10.04
C ALA A 63 -9.87 -22.65 -9.97
N TRP A 64 -10.15 -23.26 -11.12
CA TRP A 64 -10.65 -24.62 -11.21
C TRP A 64 -9.49 -25.62 -11.16
N SER A 65 -9.69 -26.77 -10.50
CA SER A 65 -8.75 -27.90 -10.49
C SER A 65 -9.50 -29.21 -10.76
N PRO A 66 -8.97 -30.12 -11.59
CA PRO A 66 -9.55 -31.43 -11.83
C PRO A 66 -9.57 -32.33 -10.58
N THR A 67 -8.71 -32.07 -9.59
CA THR A 67 -8.65 -32.83 -8.32
C THR A 67 -9.41 -32.16 -7.18
N GLY A 68 -9.95 -30.95 -7.40
CA GLY A 68 -10.50 -30.09 -6.34
C GLY A 68 -9.43 -29.40 -5.48
N ASN A 69 -8.14 -29.69 -5.69
CA ASN A 69 -7.03 -29.04 -5.00
C ASN A 69 -6.04 -28.47 -6.03
N ILE A 70 -5.89 -27.15 -6.03
CA ILE A 70 -5.04 -26.42 -6.98
C ILE A 70 -3.54 -26.75 -6.83
N ARG A 71 -3.13 -27.21 -5.64
CA ARG A 71 -1.72 -27.55 -5.38
C ARG A 71 -1.28 -28.83 -6.07
N ASP A 72 -2.22 -29.68 -6.47
CA ASP A 72 -1.95 -30.94 -7.16
C ASP A 72 -1.82 -30.73 -8.68
N CYS A 73 -2.08 -29.50 -9.16
CA CYS A 73 -1.93 -29.13 -10.56
C CYS A 73 -0.49 -28.75 -10.86
N TYR A 74 0.03 -29.26 -11.98
CA TYR A 74 1.36 -28.93 -12.49
C TYR A 74 1.33 -27.73 -13.44
N VAL A 75 0.20 -27.53 -14.11
CA VAL A 75 0.00 -26.50 -15.14
C VAL A 75 -1.23 -25.68 -14.79
N VAL A 76 -1.23 -24.40 -15.18
CA VAL A 76 -2.39 -23.52 -15.17
C VAL A 76 -2.55 -22.87 -16.55
N THR A 77 -3.77 -22.86 -17.07
CA THR A 77 -4.12 -22.25 -18.37
C THR A 77 -5.32 -21.30 -18.24
N GLU A 78 -5.58 -20.52 -19.29
CA GLU A 78 -6.86 -19.80 -19.45
C GLU A 78 -7.95 -20.78 -19.85
N GLY A 79 -9.14 -20.60 -19.28
CA GLY A 79 -10.33 -21.29 -19.76
C GLY A 79 -10.48 -22.73 -19.24
N TRP A 80 -11.73 -23.09 -18.95
CA TRP A 80 -12.05 -24.41 -18.41
C TRP A 80 -11.79 -25.54 -19.43
N CYS A 81 -12.14 -25.32 -20.70
CA CYS A 81 -12.01 -26.33 -21.75
C CYS A 81 -10.55 -26.76 -21.96
N ASP A 82 -9.62 -25.82 -22.03
CA ASP A 82 -8.21 -26.11 -22.23
C ASP A 82 -7.62 -26.88 -21.07
N ALA A 83 -7.98 -26.50 -19.84
CA ALA A 83 -7.56 -27.22 -18.64
C ALA A 83 -8.13 -28.65 -18.62
N PHE A 84 -9.40 -28.81 -18.99
CA PHE A 84 -10.03 -30.12 -19.06
C PHE A 84 -9.39 -31.02 -20.12
N ILE A 85 -9.22 -30.52 -21.34
CA ILE A 85 -8.61 -31.27 -22.46
C ILE A 85 -7.15 -31.60 -22.16
N GLY A 86 -6.38 -30.63 -21.67
CA GLY A 86 -5.00 -30.84 -21.24
C GLY A 86 -4.89 -31.89 -20.14
N THR A 87 -5.88 -31.96 -19.24
CA THR A 87 -5.94 -33.00 -18.22
C THR A 87 -6.22 -34.38 -18.79
N GLN A 88 -7.27 -34.51 -19.60
CA GLN A 88 -7.70 -35.80 -20.13
C GLN A 88 -6.73 -36.38 -21.16
N ARG A 89 -6.21 -35.54 -22.07
CA ARG A 89 -5.36 -35.98 -23.18
C ARG A 89 -3.87 -35.86 -22.89
N GLY A 90 -3.46 -34.93 -22.01
CA GLY A 90 -2.07 -34.68 -21.67
C GLY A 90 -1.55 -35.43 -20.45
N ASN A 91 -2.40 -36.24 -19.79
CA ASN A 91 -2.07 -36.99 -18.57
C ASN A 91 -1.39 -36.11 -17.49
N THR A 92 -1.89 -34.88 -17.33
CA THR A 92 -1.33 -33.86 -16.43
C THR A 92 -2.45 -33.13 -15.73
N ASN A 93 -2.39 -32.93 -14.42
CA ASN A 93 -3.38 -32.07 -13.77
C ASN A 93 -3.19 -30.62 -14.22
N VAL A 94 -4.09 -30.12 -15.07
CA VAL A 94 -4.11 -28.75 -15.56
C VAL A 94 -5.23 -27.99 -14.88
N ALA A 95 -4.90 -26.89 -14.22
CA ALA A 95 -5.85 -25.96 -13.63
C ALA A 95 -6.34 -24.92 -14.64
N ALA A 96 -7.54 -24.38 -14.42
CA ALA A 96 -8.04 -23.24 -15.19
C ALA A 96 -8.13 -21.99 -14.33
N VAL A 97 -7.84 -20.85 -14.93
CA VAL A 97 -8.27 -19.52 -14.46
C VAL A 97 -9.15 -18.86 -15.50
N ALA A 98 -10.06 -17.97 -15.08
CA ALA A 98 -10.97 -17.28 -16.00
C ALA A 98 -10.27 -16.24 -16.89
N GLY A 99 -8.99 -15.97 -16.64
CA GLY A 99 -8.13 -15.07 -17.40
C GLY A 99 -6.73 -15.03 -16.80
N VAL A 100 -5.70 -14.80 -17.61
CA VAL A 100 -4.30 -14.75 -17.14
C VAL A 100 -4.07 -13.78 -15.96
N SER A 101 -4.83 -12.68 -15.91
CA SER A 101 -4.75 -11.68 -14.84
C SER A 101 -5.19 -12.21 -13.48
N HIS A 102 -5.94 -13.32 -13.43
CA HIS A 102 -6.45 -13.92 -12.20
C HIS A 102 -5.46 -14.87 -11.54
N ILE A 103 -4.35 -15.25 -12.17
CA ILE A 103 -3.37 -16.17 -11.56
C ILE A 103 -2.87 -15.63 -10.22
N VAL A 104 -2.45 -14.38 -10.17
CA VAL A 104 -1.87 -13.77 -8.96
C VAL A 104 -2.88 -13.69 -7.81
N SER A 105 -4.17 -13.50 -8.11
CA SER A 105 -5.22 -13.40 -7.10
C SER A 105 -5.80 -14.74 -6.66
N THR A 106 -5.66 -15.81 -7.47
CA THR A 106 -6.36 -17.09 -7.23
C THR A 106 -5.42 -18.25 -6.90
N LEU A 107 -4.17 -18.23 -7.35
CA LEU A 107 -3.19 -19.27 -7.04
C LEU A 107 -2.27 -18.85 -5.89
N PRO A 108 -1.80 -19.80 -5.06
CA PRO A 108 -0.84 -19.51 -4.02
C PRO A 108 0.51 -19.07 -4.62
N ALA A 109 1.15 -18.10 -3.98
CA ALA A 109 2.52 -17.73 -4.33
C ALA A 109 3.48 -18.91 -4.14
N ASN A 110 4.50 -19.01 -4.99
CA ASN A 110 5.52 -20.08 -4.97
C ASN A 110 4.98 -21.50 -5.24
N GLY A 111 3.86 -21.66 -5.95
CA GLY A 111 3.30 -22.98 -6.23
C GLY A 111 4.07 -23.81 -7.27
N GLY A 112 4.97 -23.21 -8.04
CA GLY A 112 5.84 -23.89 -9.01
C GLY A 112 5.17 -24.29 -10.34
N GLN A 113 3.87 -23.99 -10.51
CA GLN A 113 3.12 -24.38 -11.72
C GLN A 113 3.64 -23.69 -12.98
N ILE A 114 3.44 -24.35 -14.12
CA ILE A 114 3.67 -23.78 -15.45
C ILE A 114 2.44 -22.98 -15.88
N ALA A 115 2.61 -21.71 -16.23
CA ALA A 115 1.59 -20.94 -16.93
C ALA A 115 1.63 -21.29 -18.42
N LEU A 116 0.66 -22.06 -18.91
CA LEU A 116 0.51 -22.46 -20.32
C LEU A 116 -0.65 -21.69 -20.94
N PHE A 117 -0.42 -20.93 -22.01
CA PHE A 117 -1.44 -20.06 -22.62
C PHE A 117 -1.39 -20.10 -24.14
N ASP A 118 -2.41 -19.50 -24.76
CA ASP A 118 -2.58 -19.44 -26.20
C ASP A 118 -1.43 -18.73 -26.93
N ALA A 119 -1.25 -19.11 -28.20
CA ALA A 119 -0.16 -18.64 -29.03
C ALA A 119 -0.17 -17.10 -29.26
N ASP A 120 -1.35 -16.45 -29.29
CA ASP A 120 -1.46 -15.00 -29.49
C ASP A 120 -0.93 -14.17 -28.32
N GLY A 121 -0.56 -14.81 -27.20
CA GLY A 121 0.15 -14.18 -26.09
C GLY A 121 1.37 -13.38 -26.57
N MET A 122 2.10 -13.87 -27.58
CA MET A 122 3.26 -13.16 -28.16
C MET A 122 2.90 -11.83 -28.83
N THR A 123 1.68 -11.68 -29.32
CA THR A 123 1.19 -10.48 -30.03
C THR A 123 0.51 -9.48 -29.11
N ASN A 124 0.28 -9.82 -27.84
CA ASN A 124 -0.46 -8.99 -26.90
C ASN A 124 0.41 -8.62 -25.69
N ALA A 125 0.85 -7.36 -25.63
CA ALA A 125 1.74 -6.90 -24.56
C ALA A 125 1.11 -6.97 -23.16
N ALA A 126 -0.22 -6.87 -23.06
CA ALA A 126 -0.92 -7.03 -21.80
C ALA A 126 -0.87 -8.49 -21.32
N VAL A 127 -1.09 -9.46 -22.22
CA VAL A 127 -0.98 -10.90 -21.89
C VAL A 127 0.46 -11.24 -21.50
N MET A 128 1.45 -10.78 -22.26
CA MET A 128 2.88 -10.94 -21.91
C MET A 128 3.20 -10.44 -20.50
N GLN A 129 2.69 -9.26 -20.13
CA GLN A 129 2.88 -8.72 -18.80
C GLN A 129 2.27 -9.62 -17.72
N GLN A 130 1.05 -10.10 -17.94
CA GLN A 130 0.38 -10.96 -16.96
C GLN A 130 1.04 -12.33 -16.85
N LEU A 131 1.52 -12.92 -17.95
CA LEU A 131 2.28 -14.17 -17.93
C LEU A 131 3.59 -14.04 -17.12
N ILE A 132 4.33 -12.94 -17.32
CA ILE A 132 5.55 -12.68 -16.55
C ILE A 132 5.23 -12.51 -15.06
N LYS A 133 4.16 -11.76 -14.72
CA LYS A 133 3.69 -11.63 -13.34
C LYS A 133 3.27 -12.97 -12.74
N ALA A 134 2.54 -13.79 -13.49
CA ALA A 134 2.14 -15.13 -13.12
C ALA A 134 3.35 -16.03 -12.83
N GLY A 135 4.30 -16.13 -13.76
CA GLY A 135 5.51 -16.94 -13.56
C GLY A 135 6.34 -16.47 -12.38
N LYS A 136 6.42 -15.16 -12.11
CA LYS A 136 7.08 -14.60 -10.92
C LYS A 136 6.36 -14.95 -9.63
N HIS A 137 5.03 -14.78 -9.59
CA HIS A 137 4.19 -15.10 -8.43
C HIS A 137 4.27 -16.58 -8.06
N LEU A 138 4.17 -17.45 -9.06
CA LEU A 138 4.23 -18.89 -8.88
C LEU A 138 5.65 -19.40 -8.61
N LYS A 139 6.70 -18.59 -8.83
CA LYS A 139 8.08 -19.09 -9.03
C LYS A 139 8.13 -20.24 -10.04
N GLY A 140 7.27 -20.15 -11.04
CA GLY A 140 7.03 -21.17 -12.05
C GLY A 140 7.71 -20.85 -13.37
N LYS A 141 7.30 -21.60 -14.39
CA LYS A 141 7.71 -21.39 -15.79
C LYS A 141 6.53 -20.90 -16.63
N ILE A 142 6.82 -20.43 -17.82
CA ILE A 142 5.84 -19.95 -18.79
C ILE A 142 6.05 -20.72 -20.09
N GLN A 143 4.95 -21.12 -20.71
CA GLN A 143 4.93 -21.70 -22.04
C GLN A 143 3.72 -21.20 -22.83
N LEU A 144 3.85 -21.13 -24.15
CA LEU A 144 2.71 -20.91 -25.04
C LEU A 144 2.51 -22.12 -25.94
N ILE A 145 1.26 -22.33 -26.36
CA ILE A 145 0.97 -23.23 -27.47
C ILE A 145 1.68 -22.70 -28.74
N PRO A 146 2.33 -23.55 -29.54
CA PRO A 146 3.00 -23.11 -30.76
C PRO A 146 2.05 -22.46 -31.78
N LEU A 147 2.50 -21.37 -32.43
CA LEU A 147 1.73 -20.60 -33.41
C LEU A 147 1.30 -21.43 -34.64
N GLU A 148 2.00 -22.51 -34.95
CA GLU A 148 1.67 -23.42 -36.06
C GLU A 148 0.31 -24.13 -35.88
N PHE A 149 -0.20 -24.22 -34.66
CA PHE A 149 -1.54 -24.74 -34.38
C PHE A 149 -2.64 -23.68 -34.53
N GLY A 150 -2.27 -22.42 -34.78
CA GLY A 150 -3.17 -21.30 -34.99
C GLY A 150 -2.93 -20.14 -34.02
N PRO A 151 -3.41 -18.92 -34.34
CA PRO A 151 -3.17 -17.74 -33.52
C PRO A 151 -3.85 -17.82 -32.15
N LYS A 152 -5.01 -18.47 -32.05
CA LYS A 152 -5.74 -18.67 -30.79
C LYS A 152 -5.76 -20.15 -30.39
N ALA A 153 -4.69 -20.87 -30.71
CA ALA A 153 -4.59 -22.29 -30.39
C ALA A 153 -4.40 -22.45 -28.88
N GLY A 154 -5.35 -23.15 -28.26
CA GLY A 154 -5.26 -23.65 -26.91
C GLY A 154 -4.84 -25.13 -26.88
N CYS A 155 -5.15 -25.80 -25.78
CA CYS A 155 -4.93 -27.25 -25.68
C CYS A 155 -5.85 -28.01 -26.64
N GLU A 156 -7.07 -27.51 -26.89
CA GLU A 156 -7.99 -28.14 -27.83
C GLU A 156 -7.37 -28.29 -29.23
N GLU A 157 -6.90 -27.18 -29.81
CA GLU A 157 -6.26 -27.16 -31.12
C GLU A 157 -4.97 -28.00 -31.14
N PHE A 158 -4.16 -27.93 -30.08
CA PHE A 158 -2.94 -28.73 -29.95
C PHE A 158 -3.23 -30.22 -30.10
N PHE A 159 -4.20 -30.78 -29.35
CA PHE A 159 -4.52 -32.21 -29.44
C PHE A 159 -5.32 -32.56 -30.70
N ASN A 160 -6.16 -31.65 -31.22
CA ASN A 160 -6.90 -31.89 -32.45
C ASN A 160 -5.99 -31.95 -33.69
N ALA A 161 -4.79 -31.36 -33.63
CA ALA A 161 -3.75 -31.52 -34.63
C ALA A 161 -3.07 -32.91 -34.61
N GLY A 162 -3.47 -33.81 -33.70
CA GLY A 162 -2.95 -35.18 -33.62
C GLY A 162 -1.79 -35.37 -32.64
N ASN A 163 -1.42 -34.34 -31.88
CA ASN A 163 -0.38 -34.44 -30.84
C ASN A 163 -0.80 -35.39 -29.71
N THR A 164 0.18 -36.08 -29.14
CA THR A 164 0.04 -37.08 -28.08
C THR A 164 0.24 -36.48 -26.69
N ALA A 165 0.04 -37.30 -25.65
CA ALA A 165 0.38 -36.91 -24.28
C ALA A 165 1.89 -36.65 -24.14
N GLU A 166 2.73 -37.43 -24.81
CA GLU A 166 4.19 -37.28 -24.84
C GLU A 166 4.61 -35.96 -25.48
N ASP A 167 3.94 -35.54 -26.56
CA ASP A 167 4.17 -34.24 -27.20
C ASP A 167 3.80 -33.09 -26.25
N PHE A 168 2.70 -33.23 -25.52
CA PHE A 168 2.30 -32.26 -24.49
C PHE A 168 3.33 -32.17 -23.36
N GLN A 169 3.86 -33.30 -22.88
CA GLN A 169 4.95 -33.29 -21.89
C GLN A 169 6.22 -32.63 -22.42
N THR A 170 6.53 -32.82 -23.70
CA THR A 170 7.67 -32.17 -24.37
C THR A 170 7.46 -30.66 -24.41
N LEU A 171 6.27 -30.21 -24.80
CA LEU A 171 5.88 -28.81 -24.76
C LEU A 171 6.05 -28.20 -23.36
N LEU A 172 5.63 -28.90 -22.31
CA LEU A 172 5.77 -28.43 -20.92
C LEU A 172 7.23 -28.39 -20.45
N LYS A 173 8.08 -29.32 -20.88
CA LYS A 173 9.52 -29.32 -20.56
C LYS A 173 10.23 -28.09 -21.13
N ASP A 174 9.77 -27.62 -22.29
CA ASP A 174 10.27 -26.43 -22.98
C ASP A 174 9.79 -25.10 -22.37
N ALA A 175 8.96 -25.17 -21.33
CA ALA A 175 8.59 -24.01 -20.53
C ALA A 175 9.83 -23.37 -19.90
N VAL A 176 9.83 -22.04 -19.89
CA VAL A 176 11.00 -21.23 -19.50
C VAL A 176 10.70 -20.30 -18.34
N SER A 177 11.75 -19.83 -17.66
CA SER A 177 11.59 -18.81 -16.61
C SER A 177 11.08 -17.49 -17.19
N PRO A 178 10.45 -16.61 -16.38
CA PRO A 178 9.97 -15.31 -16.85
C PRO A 178 11.03 -14.46 -17.56
N ARG A 179 12.28 -14.52 -17.11
CA ARG A 179 13.40 -13.83 -17.76
C ARG A 179 13.67 -14.37 -19.16
N VAL A 180 13.78 -15.69 -19.30
CA VAL A 180 14.04 -16.31 -20.61
C VAL A 180 12.82 -16.14 -21.54
N PHE A 181 11.61 -16.16 -21.00
CA PHE A 181 10.39 -15.87 -21.74
C PHE A 181 10.39 -14.45 -22.31
N LEU A 182 10.77 -13.44 -21.51
CA LEU A 182 10.95 -12.07 -21.99
C LEU A 182 12.00 -12.01 -23.11
N GLU A 183 13.13 -12.70 -22.98
CA GLU A 183 14.15 -12.77 -24.03
C GLU A 183 13.61 -13.39 -25.33
N ARG A 184 12.81 -14.47 -25.26
CA ARG A 184 12.11 -15.04 -26.43
C ARG A 184 11.17 -14.03 -27.08
N TRP A 185 10.45 -13.23 -26.29
CA TRP A 185 9.58 -12.18 -26.82
C TRP A 185 10.35 -11.06 -27.52
N LEU A 186 11.52 -10.67 -27.02
CA LEU A 186 12.38 -9.70 -27.72
C LEU A 186 12.82 -10.22 -29.09
N THR A 187 13.20 -11.50 -29.19
CA THR A 187 13.53 -12.13 -30.47
C THR A 187 12.33 -12.10 -31.41
N PHE A 188 11.16 -12.52 -30.93
CA PHE A 188 9.92 -12.47 -31.70
C PHE A 188 9.61 -11.06 -32.21
N LEU A 189 9.71 -10.02 -31.38
CA LEU A 189 9.43 -8.64 -31.80
C LEU A 189 10.42 -8.11 -32.85
N LEU A 190 11.68 -8.57 -32.82
CA LEU A 190 12.65 -8.23 -33.87
C LEU A 190 12.24 -8.80 -35.22
N GLU A 191 11.61 -9.98 -35.23
CA GLU A 191 11.15 -10.65 -36.44
C GLU A 191 9.78 -10.10 -36.90
N TRP A 192 8.81 -9.99 -35.97
CA TRP A 192 7.38 -9.70 -36.17
C TRP A 192 7.12 -8.56 -37.16
N GLY A 193 7.75 -7.40 -37.00
CA GLY A 193 7.89 -6.33 -38.02
C GLY A 193 6.64 -5.78 -38.73
N GLN A 194 5.44 -6.31 -38.50
CA GLN A 194 4.22 -5.99 -39.24
C GLN A 194 3.39 -4.90 -38.54
N GLU A 195 3.26 -4.99 -37.22
CA GLU A 195 2.45 -4.08 -36.41
C GLU A 195 2.93 -4.03 -34.95
N LEU A 196 2.52 -3.00 -34.21
CA LEU A 196 2.77 -2.92 -32.78
C LEU A 196 1.94 -3.99 -32.06
N PRO A 197 2.45 -4.61 -30.98
CA PRO A 197 1.66 -5.54 -30.18
C PRO A 197 0.35 -4.90 -29.71
N LYS A 198 -0.71 -5.70 -29.59
CA LYS A 198 -1.98 -5.25 -29.02
C LYS A 198 -1.75 -4.58 -27.67
N ASN A 199 -2.53 -3.55 -27.38
CA ASN A 199 -2.44 -2.71 -26.18
C ASN A 199 -1.16 -1.86 -26.09
N ILE A 200 -0.50 -1.57 -27.22
CA ILE A 200 0.62 -0.64 -27.31
C ILE A 200 0.32 0.47 -28.33
N ALA A 201 0.23 1.71 -27.86
CA ALA A 201 -0.13 2.86 -28.70
C ALA A 201 1.05 3.46 -29.49
N SER A 202 2.29 3.19 -29.08
CA SER A 202 3.50 3.73 -29.74
C SER A 202 4.75 2.92 -29.41
N LEU A 203 5.82 3.11 -30.20
CA LEU A 203 7.13 2.50 -29.93
C LEU A 203 7.70 2.92 -28.57
N ASP A 204 7.53 4.18 -28.17
CA ASP A 204 7.98 4.65 -26.85
C ASP A 204 7.27 3.88 -25.73
N LYS A 205 5.98 3.59 -25.89
CA LYS A 205 5.21 2.77 -24.94
C LYS A 205 5.64 1.30 -24.97
N LEU A 206 6.00 0.76 -26.14
CA LEU A 206 6.60 -0.57 -26.24
C LEU A 206 7.90 -0.66 -25.43
N TYR A 207 8.82 0.28 -25.65
CA TYR A 207 10.13 0.26 -24.99
C TYR A 207 10.00 0.49 -23.47
N GLN A 208 9.13 1.40 -23.03
CA GLN A 208 8.80 1.55 -21.61
C GLN A 208 8.25 0.25 -21.02
N LYS A 209 7.32 -0.42 -21.71
CA LYS A 209 6.74 -1.69 -21.26
C LYS A 209 7.81 -2.79 -21.14
N ILE A 210 8.73 -2.88 -22.10
CA ILE A 210 9.82 -3.87 -22.06
C ILE A 210 10.73 -3.63 -20.84
N PHE A 211 11.11 -2.38 -20.57
CA PHE A 211 11.91 -2.07 -19.36
C PHE A 211 11.16 -2.35 -18.06
N GLU A 212 9.85 -2.09 -18.02
CA GLU A 212 8.99 -2.47 -16.90
C GLU A 212 9.02 -3.99 -16.66
N LEU A 213 8.88 -4.80 -17.72
CA LEU A 213 8.95 -6.26 -17.61
C LEU A 213 10.33 -6.75 -17.20
N ALA A 214 11.38 -6.09 -17.68
CA ALA A 214 12.75 -6.37 -17.28
C ALA A 214 12.97 -6.15 -15.79
N TYR A 215 12.42 -5.05 -15.26
CA TYR A 215 12.49 -4.74 -13.84
C TYR A 215 11.80 -5.83 -12.99
N LEU A 216 10.64 -6.34 -13.44
CA LEU A 216 9.95 -7.45 -12.79
C LEU A 216 10.74 -8.76 -12.84
N CYS A 217 11.39 -9.04 -13.98
CA CYS A 217 12.17 -10.25 -14.18
C CYS A 217 13.47 -10.24 -13.36
N ASP A 218 14.27 -9.18 -13.51
CA ASP A 218 15.63 -9.08 -13.02
C ASP A 218 16.00 -7.62 -12.70
N ARG A 219 15.50 -7.12 -11.57
CA ARG A 219 15.64 -5.74 -11.08
C ARG A 219 17.04 -5.15 -11.23
N ASN A 220 18.07 -5.92 -10.87
CA ASN A 220 19.47 -5.46 -10.86
C ASN A 220 20.32 -6.14 -11.95
N GLY A 221 19.68 -6.83 -12.89
CA GLY A 221 20.33 -7.61 -13.93
C GLY A 221 21.01 -6.73 -14.98
N LYS A 222 22.31 -6.47 -14.81
CA LYS A 222 23.10 -5.74 -15.82
C LYS A 222 23.04 -6.42 -17.20
N THR A 223 23.05 -7.75 -17.23
CA THR A 223 22.99 -8.53 -18.48
C THR A 223 21.67 -8.35 -19.22
N LEU A 224 20.52 -8.40 -18.52
CA LEU A 224 19.21 -8.24 -19.16
C LEU A 224 19.01 -6.80 -19.64
N SER A 225 19.42 -5.80 -18.84
CA SER A 225 19.38 -4.39 -19.23
C SER A 225 20.17 -4.16 -20.52
N ALA A 226 21.40 -4.70 -20.62
CA ALA A 226 22.23 -4.55 -21.81
C ALA A 226 21.60 -5.23 -23.05
N LYS A 227 20.96 -6.39 -22.88
CA LYS A 227 20.22 -7.06 -23.95
C LYS A 227 19.05 -6.20 -24.46
N ILE A 228 18.30 -5.58 -23.54
CA ILE A 228 17.17 -4.72 -23.91
C ILE A 228 17.66 -3.44 -24.60
N GLU A 229 18.73 -2.82 -24.11
CA GLU A 229 19.33 -1.65 -24.77
C GLU A 229 19.72 -1.98 -26.22
N ARG A 230 20.37 -3.14 -26.44
CA ARG A 230 20.68 -3.63 -27.78
C ARG A 230 19.42 -3.92 -28.60
N PHE A 231 18.40 -4.54 -28.02
CA PHE A 231 17.12 -4.77 -28.67
C PHE A 231 16.51 -3.45 -29.15
N VAL A 232 16.40 -2.43 -28.28
CA VAL A 232 15.78 -1.14 -28.62
C VAL A 232 16.52 -0.47 -29.79
N GLN A 233 17.86 -0.53 -29.80
CA GLN A 233 18.65 0.00 -30.92
C GLN A 233 18.36 -0.72 -32.24
N LEU A 234 18.34 -2.06 -32.23
CA LEU A 234 18.09 -2.87 -33.42
C LEU A 234 16.65 -2.70 -33.92
N HIS A 235 15.69 -2.79 -33.01
CA HIS A 235 14.26 -2.69 -33.30
C HIS A 235 13.91 -1.29 -33.81
N SER A 236 14.40 -0.22 -33.19
CA SER A 236 14.15 1.14 -33.67
C SER A 236 14.78 1.38 -35.04
N LYS A 237 15.99 0.85 -35.29
CA LYS A 237 16.63 0.95 -36.61
C LYS A 237 15.77 0.31 -37.70
N LYS A 238 15.18 -0.86 -37.41
CA LYS A 238 14.25 -1.56 -38.32
C LYS A 238 12.96 -0.76 -38.54
N TRP A 239 12.37 -0.21 -37.49
CA TRP A 239 11.03 0.40 -37.54
C TRP A 239 10.99 1.86 -38.00
N ILE A 240 11.96 2.68 -37.60
CA ILE A 240 11.99 4.13 -37.88
C ILE A 240 13.23 4.55 -38.68
N GLY A 241 13.96 3.60 -39.24
CA GLY A 241 15.16 3.84 -40.07
C GLY A 241 16.40 4.31 -39.31
N ARG A 242 16.33 4.49 -37.98
CA ARG A 242 17.46 4.94 -37.16
C ARG A 242 17.51 4.26 -35.79
N ALA A 243 18.73 3.98 -35.32
CA ALA A 243 18.96 3.49 -33.96
C ALA A 243 18.75 4.63 -32.95
N LEU A 244 17.99 4.38 -31.90
CA LEU A 244 17.84 5.31 -30.79
C LEU A 244 19.16 5.43 -30.00
N THR A 245 19.43 6.63 -29.50
CA THR A 245 20.65 6.92 -28.74
C THR A 245 20.54 6.38 -27.31
N LEU A 246 21.67 6.09 -26.67
CA LEU A 246 21.68 5.63 -25.28
C LEU A 246 20.96 6.58 -24.29
N PRO A 247 21.08 7.93 -24.40
CA PRO A 247 20.30 8.82 -23.56
C PRO A 247 18.78 8.66 -23.70
N GLN A 248 18.27 8.46 -24.92
CA GLN A 248 16.85 8.21 -25.16
C GLN A 248 16.41 6.86 -24.57
N ILE A 249 17.23 5.82 -24.73
CA ILE A 249 16.92 4.50 -24.18
C ILE A 249 16.89 4.53 -22.64
N ARG A 250 17.84 5.26 -22.04
CA ARG A 250 17.91 5.45 -20.58
C ARG A 250 16.71 6.22 -20.04
N SER A 251 16.13 7.16 -20.80
CA SER A 251 14.92 7.86 -20.37
C SER A 251 13.70 6.93 -20.34
N PHE A 252 13.56 6.00 -21.30
CA PHE A 252 12.52 4.97 -21.24
C PHE A 252 12.66 4.08 -20.01
N LYS A 253 13.89 3.64 -19.70
CA LYS A 253 14.17 2.87 -18.49
C LYS A 253 13.80 3.63 -17.22
N ALA A 254 14.24 4.88 -17.09
CA ALA A 254 13.95 5.70 -15.92
C ALA A 254 12.43 5.89 -15.73
N ASN A 255 11.70 6.17 -16.80
CA ASN A 255 10.24 6.33 -16.77
C ASN A 255 9.52 5.02 -16.42
N ALA A 256 9.99 3.88 -16.94
CA ALA A 256 9.41 2.58 -16.66
C ALA A 256 9.63 2.14 -15.20
N GLU A 257 10.80 2.45 -14.61
CA GLU A 257 11.14 2.05 -13.24
C GLU A 257 10.58 2.99 -12.17
N LYS A 258 10.28 4.24 -12.53
CA LYS A 258 9.77 5.27 -11.61
C LYS A 258 8.61 4.80 -10.72
N PRO A 259 7.48 4.29 -11.25
CA PRO A 259 6.34 3.91 -10.40
C PRO A 259 6.68 2.80 -9.40
N TYR A 260 7.52 1.84 -9.81
CA TYR A 260 7.97 0.76 -8.94
C TYR A 260 8.85 1.27 -7.80
N ARG A 261 9.80 2.14 -8.14
CA ARG A 261 10.69 2.79 -7.18
C ARG A 261 9.92 3.65 -6.16
N GLU A 262 8.89 4.37 -6.60
CA GLU A 262 8.03 5.16 -5.72
C GLU A 262 7.19 4.26 -4.78
N GLN A 263 6.62 3.17 -5.30
CA GLN A 263 5.88 2.22 -4.49
C GLN A 263 6.76 1.51 -3.44
N GLU A 264 8.00 1.16 -3.81
CA GLU A 264 8.98 0.61 -2.87
C GLU A 264 9.35 1.59 -1.78
N ALA A 265 9.63 2.85 -2.14
CA ALA A 265 9.92 3.91 -1.17
C ALA A 265 8.75 4.10 -0.18
N LYS A 266 7.51 4.09 -0.68
CA LYS A 266 6.31 4.13 0.17
C LYS A 266 6.22 2.91 1.10
N THR A 267 6.47 1.70 0.58
CA THR A 267 6.42 0.47 1.37
C THR A 267 7.49 0.47 2.46
N GLN A 268 8.69 0.95 2.15
CA GLN A 268 9.77 1.10 3.13
C GLN A 268 9.45 2.14 4.20
N LEU A 269 8.82 3.25 3.81
CA LEU A 269 8.35 4.27 4.75
C LEU A 269 7.34 3.70 5.73
N GLU A 270 6.32 3.00 5.24
CA GLU A 270 5.30 2.38 6.10
C GLU A 270 5.92 1.33 7.04
N LYS A 271 6.88 0.52 6.55
CA LYS A 271 7.61 -0.42 7.43
C LYS A 271 8.40 0.28 8.52
N ARG A 272 9.03 1.41 8.22
CA ARG A 272 9.76 2.23 9.21
C ARG A 272 8.81 2.84 10.23
N LYS A 273 7.68 3.40 9.78
CA LYS A 273 6.62 3.92 10.66
C LYS A 273 6.09 2.84 11.60
N GLU A 274 5.88 1.63 11.10
CA GLU A 274 5.41 0.52 11.92
C GLU A 274 6.46 0.10 12.98
N ALA A 275 7.72 -0.04 12.59
CA ALA A 275 8.80 -0.33 13.53
C ALA A 275 8.95 0.73 14.62
N ALA A 276 8.69 2.00 14.30
CA ALA A 276 8.72 3.10 15.26
C ALA A 276 7.54 3.11 16.26
N LYS A 277 6.41 2.45 15.95
CA LYS A 277 5.29 2.32 16.92
C LYS A 277 5.68 1.41 18.08
N ASP A 278 6.48 0.39 17.82
CA ASP A 278 6.87 -0.62 18.82
C ASP A 278 7.92 -0.08 19.84
N SER A 279 8.49 1.09 19.61
CA SER A 279 9.56 1.67 20.44
C SER A 279 9.07 2.67 21.52
N ILE A 280 7.76 2.88 21.67
CA ILE A 280 7.22 3.89 22.59
C ILE A 280 7.26 3.42 24.05
N SER A 281 8.14 4.02 24.86
CA SER A 281 8.23 3.79 26.30
C SER A 281 7.10 4.45 27.10
N ARG A 282 6.68 3.82 28.20
CA ARG A 282 5.67 4.36 29.13
C ARG A 282 6.20 5.63 29.82
N GLY A 283 5.39 6.70 29.87
CA GLY A 283 5.76 7.99 30.51
C GLY A 283 6.43 9.00 29.58
N SER A 284 6.54 8.66 28.30
CA SER A 284 7.08 9.48 27.22
C SER A 284 6.06 10.49 26.67
N TRP A 285 6.52 11.49 25.92
CA TRP A 285 5.63 12.35 25.14
C TRP A 285 4.74 11.52 24.21
N ALA A 286 3.44 11.79 24.21
CA ALA A 286 2.52 11.22 23.22
C ALA A 286 2.89 11.75 21.84
N VAL A 287 2.98 10.86 20.85
CA VAL A 287 3.26 11.23 19.46
C VAL A 287 1.95 11.64 18.78
N LYS A 288 1.93 12.83 18.16
CA LYS A 288 0.80 13.35 17.39
C LYS A 288 0.92 13.10 15.90
N HIS A 289 2.04 12.53 15.45
CA HIS A 289 2.34 12.25 14.04
C HIS A 289 2.38 13.51 13.17
N CYS A 290 2.83 14.62 13.74
CA CYS A 290 2.81 15.93 13.09
C CYS A 290 3.85 16.06 11.96
N LEU A 291 4.81 15.15 11.90
CA LEU A 291 5.90 15.16 10.92
C LEU A 291 5.75 14.10 9.82
N ASN A 292 4.59 13.45 9.70
CA ASN A 292 4.33 12.44 8.66
C ASN A 292 4.62 12.93 7.23
N ASP A 293 4.39 14.22 6.97
CA ASP A 293 4.62 14.85 5.66
C ASP A 293 6.00 15.52 5.56
N ALA A 294 6.79 15.51 6.63
CA ALA A 294 8.13 16.09 6.68
C ALA A 294 9.21 15.13 6.18
N VAL A 295 8.87 13.87 5.89
CA VAL A 295 9.81 12.79 5.55
C VAL A 295 9.49 12.22 4.18
N ILE A 296 10.45 12.28 3.27
CA ILE A 296 10.35 11.70 1.93
C ILE A 296 11.39 10.60 1.81
N ILE A 297 10.99 9.40 1.41
CA ILE A 297 11.95 8.32 1.12
C ILE A 297 12.28 8.32 -0.37
N SER A 298 13.58 8.37 -0.66
CA SER A 298 14.08 8.19 -2.02
C SER A 298 13.93 6.73 -2.48
N PRO A 299 13.93 6.47 -3.79
CA PRO A 299 14.00 5.10 -4.34
C PRO A 299 15.12 4.21 -3.78
N ALA A 300 16.19 4.82 -3.26
CA ALA A 300 17.31 4.10 -2.65
C ALA A 300 17.06 3.73 -1.18
N GLY A 301 15.88 4.06 -0.63
CA GLY A 301 15.54 3.85 0.78
C GLY A 301 16.12 4.89 1.73
N GLN A 302 16.75 5.93 1.21
CA GLN A 302 17.27 7.03 2.01
C GLN A 302 16.14 8.02 2.30
N ALA A 303 15.85 8.25 3.58
CA ALA A 303 14.92 9.29 4.02
C ALA A 303 15.58 10.67 3.94
N THR A 304 14.87 11.60 3.35
CA THR A 304 15.19 13.03 3.27
C THR A 304 14.18 13.77 4.10
N MET A 305 14.67 14.67 4.95
CA MET A 305 13.81 15.47 5.82
C MET A 305 13.55 16.85 5.25
N ALA A 306 12.41 17.43 5.63
CA ALA A 306 12.15 18.84 5.45
C ALA A 306 13.19 19.70 6.22
N PRO A 307 13.45 20.94 5.75
CA PRO A 307 14.32 21.88 6.48
C PRO A 307 13.82 22.13 7.91
N SER A 308 14.74 22.40 8.85
CA SER A 308 14.42 22.60 10.28
C SER A 308 13.33 23.65 10.53
N GLY A 309 13.23 24.68 9.69
CA GLY A 309 12.17 25.69 9.79
C GLY A 309 10.77 25.16 9.44
N ALA A 310 10.67 24.21 8.50
CA ALA A 310 9.42 23.54 8.16
C ALA A 310 9.02 22.55 9.26
N ILE A 311 9.98 21.79 9.81
CA ILE A 311 9.77 20.94 10.98
C ILE A 311 9.22 21.76 12.15
N ALA A 312 9.86 22.89 12.48
CA ALA A 312 9.41 23.77 13.55
C ALA A 312 8.01 24.34 13.31
N GLY A 313 7.65 24.67 12.06
CA GLY A 313 6.30 25.12 11.71
C GLY A 313 5.23 24.03 11.88
N LEU A 314 5.52 22.78 11.48
CA LEU A 314 4.60 21.66 11.70
C LEU A 314 4.43 21.35 13.19
N MET A 315 5.53 21.39 13.95
CA MET A 315 5.49 21.25 15.41
C MET A 315 4.64 22.36 16.05
N GLU A 316 4.76 23.62 15.60
CA GLU A 316 3.94 24.73 16.08
C GLU A 316 2.45 24.50 15.82
N VAL A 317 2.06 24.00 14.64
CA VAL A 317 0.65 23.72 14.33
C VAL A 317 0.06 22.66 15.25
N CYS A 318 0.82 21.60 15.56
CA CYS A 318 0.31 20.47 16.34
C CYS A 318 0.47 20.61 17.86
N TRP A 319 1.51 21.33 18.29
CA TRP A 319 1.88 21.48 19.69
C TRP A 319 1.73 22.91 20.20
N GLY A 320 1.51 23.91 19.35
CA GLY A 320 1.51 25.32 19.76
C GLY A 320 0.48 25.69 20.82
N ASN A 321 -0.63 24.94 20.96
CA ASN A 321 -1.60 25.15 22.03
C ASN A 321 -1.18 24.53 23.37
N GLU A 322 -0.29 23.54 23.35
CA GLU A 322 0.14 22.76 24.52
C GLU A 322 1.62 22.95 24.85
N LEU A 323 2.39 23.65 24.01
CA LEU A 323 3.80 23.90 24.18
C LEU A 323 4.09 25.37 23.87
N LYS A 324 4.57 26.09 24.88
CA LYS A 324 4.95 27.51 24.76
C LYS A 324 6.35 27.74 25.30
N TYR A 325 7.01 28.78 24.80
CA TYR A 325 8.31 29.20 25.29
C TYR A 325 8.20 30.52 26.04
N ARG A 326 8.58 30.52 27.31
CA ARG A 326 8.61 31.72 28.15
C ARG A 326 9.93 32.44 28.01
N LEU A 327 9.89 33.69 27.54
CA LEU A 327 11.08 34.52 27.34
C LEU A 327 11.70 34.97 28.67
N ASP A 328 10.87 35.26 29.67
CA ASP A 328 11.31 35.69 31.01
C ASP A 328 12.04 34.58 31.77
N CYS A 329 11.60 33.34 31.62
CA CYS A 329 12.20 32.16 32.26
C CYS A 329 13.21 31.42 31.37
N ASN A 330 13.36 31.85 30.10
CA ASN A 330 14.15 31.18 29.06
C ASN A 330 13.93 29.65 29.03
N SER A 331 12.66 29.22 28.99
CA SER A 331 12.30 27.80 29.12
C SER A 331 10.97 27.46 28.46
N PHE A 332 10.84 26.20 28.03
CA PHE A 332 9.59 25.65 27.55
C PHE A 332 8.64 25.30 28.69
N TYR A 333 7.35 25.41 28.41
CA TYR A 333 6.26 24.99 29.28
C TYR A 333 5.30 24.12 28.46
N ALA A 334 4.87 23.01 29.05
CA ALA A 334 3.95 22.05 28.45
C ALA A 334 2.63 22.03 29.24
N TYR A 335 1.50 22.11 28.55
CA TYR A 335 0.18 22.09 29.15
C TYR A 335 -0.34 20.67 29.30
N GLY A 336 -0.87 20.33 30.47
CA GLY A 336 -1.62 19.09 30.67
C GLY A 336 -0.78 17.81 30.58
N ARG A 337 0.56 17.90 30.59
CA ARG A 337 1.45 16.76 30.34
C ARG A 337 1.37 15.72 31.45
N THR A 338 1.59 16.12 32.70
CA THR A 338 1.50 15.22 33.87
C THR A 338 0.18 15.41 34.60
N ILE A 339 -0.26 16.67 34.71
CA ILE A 339 -1.47 17.07 35.43
C ILE A 339 -2.37 17.87 34.48
N PRO A 340 -3.61 17.43 34.20
CA PRO A 340 -4.57 18.17 33.38
C PRO A 340 -4.82 19.56 33.95
N GLY A 341 -4.89 20.57 33.08
CA GLY A 341 -5.18 21.95 33.51
C GLY A 341 -3.97 22.81 33.86
N LYS A 342 -2.76 22.24 33.89
CA LYS A 342 -1.56 22.90 34.39
C LYS A 342 -0.46 23.01 33.32
N TRP A 343 0.18 24.17 33.26
CA TRP A 343 1.43 24.39 32.55
C TRP A 343 2.62 23.97 33.43
N GLU A 344 3.45 23.07 32.91
CA GLU A 344 4.61 22.54 33.61
C GLU A 344 5.88 22.91 32.86
N ARG A 345 6.91 23.38 33.58
CA ARG A 345 8.21 23.68 32.96
C ARG A 345 8.82 22.38 32.44
N VAL A 346 9.25 22.38 31.18
CA VAL A 346 9.94 21.26 30.55
C VAL A 346 11.32 21.69 30.07
N SER A 347 12.27 20.77 30.13
CA SER A 347 13.64 21.03 29.71
C SER A 347 13.78 21.05 28.20
N ASN A 348 14.81 21.74 27.69
CA ASN A 348 15.16 21.69 26.27
C ASN A 348 15.46 20.26 25.80
N ARG A 349 15.95 19.39 26.69
CA ARG A 349 16.20 17.97 26.38
C ARG A 349 14.89 17.23 26.07
N GLU A 350 13.85 17.47 26.86
CA GLU A 350 12.54 16.84 26.66
C GLU A 350 11.87 17.31 25.37
N VAL A 351 12.04 18.58 24.97
CA VAL A 351 11.53 19.07 23.69
C VAL A 351 12.32 18.51 22.50
N LYS A 352 13.64 18.36 22.63
CA LYS A 352 14.47 17.66 21.63
C LYS A 352 14.03 16.20 21.49
N GLU A 353 13.77 15.51 22.60
CA GLU A 353 13.23 14.14 22.63
C GLU A 353 11.85 14.05 21.95
N LEU A 354 10.96 15.02 22.20
CA LEU A 354 9.67 15.12 21.51
C LEU A 354 9.86 15.21 19.98
N ILE A 355 10.71 16.12 19.51
CA ILE A 355 10.99 16.30 18.07
C ILE A 355 11.55 15.00 17.47
N GLN A 356 12.49 14.35 18.17
CA GLN A 356 13.06 13.07 17.74
C GLN A 356 11.98 12.00 17.59
N ARG A 357 11.07 11.86 18.57
CA ARG A 357 9.98 10.89 18.49
C ARG A 357 9.02 11.15 17.34
N GLU A 358 8.66 12.40 17.09
CA GLU A 358 7.81 12.75 15.96
C GLU A 358 8.50 12.42 14.62
N LEU A 359 9.82 12.62 14.53
CA LEU A 359 10.62 12.24 13.36
C LEU A 359 10.73 10.72 13.19
N ASP A 360 10.98 10.00 14.27
CA ASP A 360 11.08 8.53 14.27
C ASP A 360 9.74 7.91 13.87
N ALA A 361 8.64 8.39 14.45
CA ALA A 361 7.28 7.95 14.09
C ALA A 361 6.88 8.31 12.66
N ALA A 362 7.51 9.34 12.06
CA ALA A 362 7.38 9.66 10.65
C ALA A 362 8.30 8.81 9.74
N GLY A 363 9.12 7.93 10.30
CA GLY A 363 10.02 7.03 9.57
C GLY A 363 11.42 7.61 9.26
N ALA A 364 11.81 8.69 9.94
CA ALA A 364 13.13 9.32 9.79
C ALA A 364 14.21 8.77 10.75
N GLU A 365 13.93 7.69 11.48
CA GLU A 365 14.91 7.07 12.39
C GLU A 365 16.27 6.85 11.70
N GLY A 366 17.34 7.24 12.39
CA GLY A 366 18.72 7.17 11.90
C GLY A 366 19.04 8.07 10.69
N SER A 367 18.11 8.91 10.26
CA SER A 367 18.22 9.73 9.05
C SER A 367 18.42 11.23 9.35
N TYR A 368 18.48 11.61 10.63
CA TYR A 368 18.77 12.97 11.09
C TYR A 368 20.00 13.03 11.99
N GLY A 369 20.72 14.15 11.89
CA GLY A 369 21.82 14.47 12.80
C GLY A 369 21.35 15.32 13.98
N LEU A 370 22.18 15.37 15.03
CA LEU A 370 21.95 16.19 16.23
C LEU A 370 21.62 17.65 15.88
N THR A 371 22.40 18.26 14.99
CA THR A 371 22.23 19.66 14.57
C THR A 371 20.82 19.96 14.05
N SER A 372 20.21 19.03 13.30
CA SER A 372 18.87 19.23 12.75
C SER A 372 17.82 19.33 13.87
N VAL A 373 17.91 18.46 14.88
CA VAL A 373 17.03 18.48 16.05
C VAL A 373 17.25 19.77 16.86
N GLU A 374 18.50 20.18 17.06
CA GLU A 374 18.81 21.40 17.81
C GLU A 374 18.34 22.67 17.11
N SER A 375 18.57 22.80 15.80
CA SER A 375 18.06 23.91 15.02
C SER A 375 16.53 23.93 15.00
N SER A 376 15.88 22.76 14.88
CA SER A 376 14.41 22.66 14.91
C SER A 376 13.84 23.08 16.26
N ALA A 377 14.45 22.64 17.38
CA ALA A 377 14.05 23.06 18.73
C ALA A 377 14.23 24.56 18.95
N THR A 378 15.31 25.14 18.43
CA THR A 378 15.61 26.57 18.54
C THR A 378 14.59 27.41 17.75
N LEU A 379 14.29 27.01 16.52
CA LEU A 379 13.26 27.67 15.70
C LEU A 379 11.86 27.48 16.28
N LEU A 380 11.57 26.32 16.86
CA LEU A 380 10.32 26.07 17.57
C LEU A 380 10.18 27.00 18.77
N ALA A 381 11.23 27.16 19.58
CA ALA A 381 11.23 28.09 20.72
C ALA A 381 10.85 29.52 20.29
N GLN A 382 11.40 29.99 19.16
CA GLN A 382 11.08 31.30 18.61
C GLN A 382 9.61 31.38 18.18
N ARG A 383 9.10 30.34 17.52
CA ARG A 383 7.72 30.26 17.01
C ARG A 383 6.67 30.21 18.12
N VAL A 384 6.90 29.41 19.15
CA VAL A 384 5.96 29.28 20.29
C VAL A 384 6.27 30.23 21.44
N SER A 385 7.10 31.26 21.21
CA SER A 385 7.46 32.22 22.24
C SER A 385 6.30 33.11 22.65
N MET A 386 6.18 33.35 23.96
CA MET A 386 5.22 34.30 24.51
C MET A 386 5.97 35.37 25.30
N ARG A 387 5.65 36.64 25.01
CA ARG A 387 6.16 37.80 25.73
C ARG A 387 5.41 38.04 27.03
N GLU A 388 4.10 37.89 26.97
CA GLU A 388 3.20 38.05 28.10
C GLU A 388 2.57 36.70 28.41
N TRP A 389 2.75 36.24 29.64
CA TRP A 389 2.13 35.01 30.10
C TRP A 389 0.73 35.33 30.62
N PRO A 390 -0.32 34.61 30.18
CA PRO A 390 -1.68 34.89 30.62
C PRO A 390 -1.76 34.81 32.15
N THR A 391 -2.32 35.86 32.75
CA THR A 391 -2.53 35.95 34.20
C THR A 391 -3.96 36.40 34.43
N GLU A 392 -4.84 35.46 34.76
CA GLU A 392 -6.25 35.72 35.01
C GLU A 392 -6.51 35.78 36.52
N HIS A 393 -6.70 36.98 37.06
CA HIS A 393 -6.83 37.19 38.51
C HIS A 393 -8.19 36.72 39.09
N ASN A 394 -9.20 36.52 38.24
CA ASN A 394 -10.56 36.11 38.65
C ASN A 394 -10.82 34.61 38.49
N LEU A 395 -9.77 33.80 38.28
CA LEU A 395 -9.89 32.38 38.00
C LEU A 395 -9.00 31.57 38.97
N VAL A 396 -9.52 30.46 39.49
CA VAL A 396 -8.79 29.55 40.41
C VAL A 396 -8.79 28.12 39.85
N PRO A 397 -7.61 27.52 39.58
CA PRO A 397 -7.50 26.17 39.05
C PRO A 397 -7.66 25.11 40.15
N PHE A 398 -8.73 24.31 40.05
CA PHE A 398 -8.98 23.09 40.82
C PHE A 398 -8.69 21.84 40.00
N LYS A 399 -8.70 20.67 40.63
CA LYS A 399 -8.49 19.38 39.95
C LYS A 399 -9.54 19.12 38.85
N ASN A 400 -10.81 19.43 39.12
CA ASN A 400 -11.94 19.19 38.22
C ASN A 400 -12.27 20.36 37.25
N GLY A 401 -11.58 21.50 37.34
CA GLY A 401 -11.84 22.64 36.45
C GLY A 401 -11.26 23.93 36.99
N VAL A 402 -11.69 25.06 36.42
CA VAL A 402 -11.27 26.40 36.82
C VAL A 402 -12.47 27.18 37.33
N LEU A 403 -12.47 27.55 38.60
CA LEU A 403 -13.53 28.34 39.20
C LEU A 403 -13.38 29.81 38.80
N ARG A 404 -14.45 30.41 38.26
CA ARG A 404 -14.53 31.86 38.09
C ARG A 404 -15.09 32.50 39.36
N LEU A 405 -14.34 33.42 39.95
CA LEU A 405 -14.69 34.04 41.23
C LEU A 405 -15.89 35.00 41.13
N SER A 406 -16.13 35.60 39.97
CA SER A 406 -17.20 36.60 39.81
C SER A 406 -18.62 36.01 39.90
N ASP A 407 -18.80 34.76 39.47
CA ASP A 407 -20.11 34.11 39.38
C ASP A 407 -20.11 32.68 39.96
N HIS A 408 -18.98 32.25 40.54
CA HIS A 408 -18.75 30.90 41.09
C HIS A 408 -19.00 29.76 40.09
N THR A 409 -18.88 30.02 38.78
CA THR A 409 -19.04 29.01 37.74
C THR A 409 -17.75 28.20 37.57
N LEU A 410 -17.88 26.88 37.52
CA LEU A 410 -16.78 25.97 37.20
C LEU A 410 -16.63 25.85 35.67
N LEU A 411 -15.51 26.34 35.15
CA LEU A 411 -15.13 26.27 33.74
C LEU A 411 -14.24 25.04 33.47
N PRO A 412 -14.23 24.52 32.23
CA PRO A 412 -13.28 23.47 31.86
C PRO A 412 -11.85 23.99 31.85
N HIS A 413 -10.89 23.10 32.08
CA HIS A 413 -9.47 23.40 31.91
C HIS A 413 -9.15 23.85 30.49
N ARG A 414 -8.41 24.96 30.38
CA ARG A 414 -7.99 25.54 29.11
C ARG A 414 -6.57 26.13 29.17
N PRO A 415 -5.74 25.96 28.11
CA PRO A 415 -4.37 26.46 28.09
C PRO A 415 -4.29 27.98 28.16
N GLU A 416 -5.31 28.69 27.66
CA GLU A 416 -5.38 30.15 27.60
C GLU A 416 -5.38 30.80 28.99
N TYR A 417 -5.76 30.09 30.05
CA TYR A 417 -5.75 30.62 31.42
C TYR A 417 -4.36 30.74 32.04
N GLY A 418 -3.34 30.09 31.46
CA GLY A 418 -1.95 30.29 31.87
C GLY A 418 -1.55 29.72 33.24
N PHE A 419 -2.35 28.86 33.89
CA PHE A 419 -2.02 28.37 35.22
C PHE A 419 -0.80 27.44 35.25
N THR A 420 0.21 27.81 36.04
CA THR A 420 1.39 26.97 36.35
C THR A 420 1.24 26.19 37.66
N TRP A 421 0.11 26.36 38.32
CA TRP A 421 -0.25 25.76 39.60
C TRP A 421 -1.70 25.25 39.54
N GLN A 422 -2.06 24.34 40.43
CA GLN A 422 -3.42 23.81 40.56
C GLN A 422 -3.63 23.40 42.01
N LEU A 423 -4.81 23.66 42.57
CA LEU A 423 -5.19 23.15 43.89
C LEU A 423 -5.40 21.64 43.83
N PRO A 424 -4.93 20.88 44.83
CA PRO A 424 -5.03 19.42 44.82
C PRO A 424 -6.45 18.89 45.13
N TYR A 425 -7.46 19.76 45.11
CA TYR A 425 -8.85 19.48 45.48
C TYR A 425 -9.81 19.71 44.31
N GLU A 426 -10.97 19.07 44.38
CA GLU A 426 -12.08 19.33 43.46
C GLU A 426 -12.96 20.45 44.01
N TYR A 427 -13.42 21.34 43.14
CA TYR A 427 -14.41 22.34 43.53
C TYR A 427 -15.79 21.68 43.61
N LEU A 428 -16.39 21.73 44.80
CA LEU A 428 -17.74 21.25 45.09
C LEU A 428 -18.56 22.42 45.67
N PRO A 429 -19.59 22.92 44.95
CA PRO A 429 -20.43 23.99 45.46
C PRO A 429 -21.04 23.64 46.81
N GLY A 430 -20.88 24.51 47.81
CA GLY A 430 -21.48 24.35 49.14
C GLY A 430 -20.69 23.49 50.14
N VAL A 431 -19.53 22.96 49.76
CA VAL A 431 -18.63 22.26 50.72
C VAL A 431 -17.76 23.29 51.43
N THR A 432 -17.74 23.24 52.77
CA THR A 432 -16.83 24.05 53.58
C THR A 432 -15.43 23.41 53.58
N CYS A 433 -14.38 24.23 53.44
CA CYS A 433 -13.01 23.74 53.48
C CYS A 433 -12.55 23.69 54.95
N ASP A 434 -13.15 22.79 55.73
CA ASP A 434 -12.96 22.72 57.17
C ASP A 434 -11.48 22.68 57.59
N PRO A 435 -10.57 21.95 56.92
CA PRO A 435 -9.15 21.96 57.31
C PRO A 435 -8.44 23.30 57.12
N ILE A 436 -8.80 24.08 56.09
CA ILE A 436 -8.23 25.41 55.85
C ILE A 436 -8.85 26.41 56.82
N LEU A 437 -10.16 26.29 57.08
CA LEU A 437 -10.87 27.10 58.07
C LEU A 437 -10.33 26.84 59.48
N GLU A 438 -10.16 25.58 59.87
CA GLU A 438 -9.56 25.17 61.14
C GLU A 438 -8.11 25.63 61.26
N TRP A 439 -7.31 25.54 60.19
CA TRP A 439 -5.97 26.11 60.18
C TRP A 439 -6.03 27.63 60.41
N LEU A 440 -6.80 28.38 59.61
CA LEU A 440 -6.98 29.83 59.76
C LEU A 440 -7.48 30.22 61.16
N HIS A 441 -8.44 29.48 61.70
CA HIS A 441 -8.97 29.67 63.06
C HIS A 441 -7.94 29.32 64.14
N GLY A 442 -7.04 28.37 63.89
CA GLY A 442 -5.97 27.98 64.80
C GLY A 442 -4.78 28.94 64.81
N VAL A 443 -4.50 29.66 63.71
CA VAL A 443 -3.43 30.68 63.65
C VAL A 443 -3.89 32.06 64.12
N ASN A 444 -5.18 32.38 64.00
CA ASN A 444 -5.73 33.65 64.48
C ASN A 444 -5.96 33.59 65.99
N CYS A 445 -5.30 34.47 66.76
CA CYS A 445 -5.71 34.72 68.14
C CYS A 445 -7.09 35.42 68.10
N ALA A 446 -7.90 35.32 69.16
CA ALA A 446 -9.29 35.80 69.18
C ALA A 446 -9.50 37.28 68.77
N ILE A 447 -8.43 38.09 68.71
CA ILE A 447 -8.42 39.49 68.25
C ILE A 447 -8.21 39.62 66.72
N ASP A 448 -7.55 38.66 66.07
CA ASP A 448 -7.23 38.73 64.63
C ASP A 448 -8.45 38.41 63.74
N VAL A 449 -9.45 37.72 64.28
CA VAL A 449 -10.69 37.38 63.56
C VAL A 449 -11.48 38.64 63.18
N GLU A 450 -11.47 39.68 64.03
CA GLU A 450 -12.12 40.96 63.72
C GLU A 450 -11.38 41.73 62.61
N VAL A 451 -10.06 41.61 62.51
CA VAL A 451 -9.25 42.34 61.52
C VAL A 451 -9.35 41.69 60.12
N VAL A 452 -9.43 40.36 60.05
CA VAL A 452 -9.47 39.62 58.76
C VAL A 452 -10.87 39.68 58.11
N GLN A 453 -11.94 39.87 58.87
CA GLN A 453 -13.31 40.04 58.33
C GLN A 453 -13.70 41.49 58.04
N LEU A 454 -12.84 42.47 58.34
CA LEU A 454 -13.09 43.88 58.06
C LEU A 454 -12.75 44.27 56.61
N TYR A 455 -13.31 43.59 55.62
CA TYR A 455 -13.57 44.16 54.28
C TYR A 455 -14.69 43.34 53.60
N PRO A 456 -15.93 43.86 53.51
CA PRO A 456 -16.98 43.27 52.68
C PRO A 456 -16.69 43.37 51.18
#